data_AF-A0A7X5UTV0-F1
#
_entry.id   AF-A0A7X5UTV0-F1
#
_cell.length_a   1.000
_cell.length_b   1.000
_cell.length_c   1.000
_cell.angle_alpha   90.00
_cell.angle_beta   90.00
_cell.angle_gamma   90.00
#
_symmetry.space_group_name_H-M   'P 1'
#
loop_
_entity.id
_entity.type
_entity.pdbx_description
1 polymer ?
#
loop_
_entity_poly.entity_id
_entity_poly.type
_entity_poly.pdbx_seq_one_letter_code
_entity_poly.pdbx_strand_id
1 'polypeptide(L)'
;MSTPQSRIPSSAESTQQPTQPTGGNRPRRWLLPTALALGLLVGGGAVGLAWSVTGGSAEGPAADVSAACAALERTPALLPDGDFASLRRWGAAAELAAAAAEVDKSYQPLADAISKPLHIYRSTFKAEGPQFQQAVSAARDACANA
;
A
#
# COMPACT_ATOMS: atom_id res chain seq x y z
N MET A 1 -52.50 -39.55 18.22
CA MET A 1 -51.77 -38.26 18.08
C MET A 1 -50.34 -38.58 17.67
N SER A 2 -49.91 -37.95 16.58
CA SER A 2 -48.74 -38.26 15.76
C SER A 2 -47.39 -37.93 16.41
N THR A 3 -46.39 -38.79 16.26
CA THR A 3 -45.08 -38.49 15.64
C THR A 3 -44.19 -39.74 15.59
N PRO A 4 -43.54 -40.05 14.44
CA PRO A 4 -42.53 -41.10 14.34
C PRO A 4 -41.13 -40.51 14.50
N GLN A 5 -40.21 -41.22 15.18
CA GLN A 5 -38.78 -40.91 15.12
C GLN A 5 -37.92 -42.15 14.95
N SER A 6 -37.11 -42.04 13.89
CA SER A 6 -35.98 -42.82 13.42
C SER A 6 -35.13 -43.53 14.47
N ARG A 7 -34.65 -44.73 14.10
CA ARG A 7 -33.23 -45.07 14.24
C ARG A 7 -32.82 -46.15 13.23
N ILE A 8 -31.87 -45.79 12.39
CA ILE A 8 -31.21 -46.60 11.36
C ILE A 8 -30.37 -47.69 12.05
N PRO A 9 -30.30 -48.93 11.53
CA PRO A 9 -29.42 -49.96 12.08
C PRO A 9 -27.94 -49.71 11.75
N SER A 10 -27.12 -49.98 12.76
CA SER A 10 -25.66 -50.06 12.73
C SER A 10 -25.21 -51.44 12.21
N SER A 11 -24.05 -51.45 11.53
CA SER A 11 -23.09 -52.56 11.40
C SER A 11 -23.25 -53.56 10.25
N ALA A 12 -22.35 -53.44 9.26
CA ALA A 12 -21.56 -54.50 8.62
C ALA A 12 -20.56 -53.78 7.68
N GLU A 13 -19.32 -53.50 8.08
CA GLU A 13 -18.16 -54.40 8.20
C GLU A 13 -17.57 -54.87 6.86
N SER A 14 -16.25 -54.64 6.76
CA SER A 14 -15.24 -55.38 6.00
C SER A 14 -15.03 -55.16 4.50
N THR A 15 -13.89 -54.48 4.27
CA THR A 15 -12.79 -54.94 3.40
C THR A 15 -12.89 -54.60 1.92
N GLN A 16 -12.22 -53.51 1.54
CA GLN A 16 -11.36 -53.53 0.35
C GLN A 16 -10.25 -52.48 0.46
N GLN A 17 -9.05 -52.99 0.74
CA GLN A 17 -7.77 -52.31 0.76
C GLN A 17 -7.38 -51.91 -0.68
N PRO A 18 -7.03 -50.64 -0.96
CA PRO A 18 -6.52 -50.29 -2.28
C PRO A 18 -5.13 -50.90 -2.48
N THR A 19 -5.01 -51.80 -3.45
CA THR A 19 -3.74 -52.29 -3.97
C THR A 19 -2.92 -51.12 -4.47
N GLN A 20 -1.82 -50.82 -3.77
CA GLN A 20 -0.83 -49.87 -4.25
C GLN A 20 -0.11 -50.46 -5.46
N PRO A 21 -0.08 -49.77 -6.62
CA PRO A 21 0.77 -50.18 -7.72
C PRO A 21 2.24 -49.89 -7.34
N THR A 22 3.04 -50.96 -7.30
CA THR A 22 4.50 -50.94 -7.27
C THR A 22 5.02 -50.35 -8.59
N GLY A 23 4.99 -49.03 -8.71
CA GLY A 23 5.46 -48.27 -9.88
C GLY A 23 6.86 -47.71 -9.66
N GLY A 24 7.80 -48.16 -10.48
CA GLY A 24 9.24 -47.99 -10.32
C GLY A 24 9.76 -46.59 -10.02
N ASN A 25 10.89 -46.58 -9.30
CA ASN A 25 11.71 -45.43 -8.96
C ASN A 25 12.29 -44.79 -10.25
N ARG A 26 11.50 -43.97 -10.93
CA ARG A 26 12.00 -43.03 -11.95
C ARG A 26 12.53 -41.79 -11.23
N PRO A 27 13.67 -41.21 -11.68
CA PRO A 27 14.35 -40.17 -10.93
C PRO A 27 13.44 -38.95 -10.76
N ARG A 28 12.93 -38.77 -9.53
CA ARG A 28 12.05 -37.68 -9.06
C ARG A 28 12.65 -36.27 -9.17
N ARG A 29 13.78 -36.11 -9.87
CA ARG A 29 14.51 -34.84 -10.01
C ARG A 29 13.74 -33.77 -10.79
N TRP A 30 12.81 -34.17 -11.67
CA TRP A 30 12.00 -33.23 -12.45
C TRP A 30 10.66 -32.85 -11.81
N LEU A 31 10.21 -33.57 -10.79
CA LEU A 31 8.92 -33.29 -10.14
C LEU A 31 8.99 -32.11 -9.15
N LEU A 32 10.17 -31.88 -8.56
CA LEU A 32 10.44 -30.76 -7.67
C LEU A 32 10.38 -29.40 -8.38
N PRO A 33 11.09 -29.16 -9.50
CA PRO A 33 11.02 -27.86 -10.18
C PRO A 33 9.63 -27.59 -10.76
N THR A 34 8.89 -28.60 -11.23
CA THR A 34 7.52 -28.42 -11.72
C THR A 34 6.54 -28.09 -10.61
N ALA A 35 6.65 -28.76 -9.45
CA ALA A 35 5.79 -28.45 -8.30
C ALA A 35 6.10 -27.06 -7.73
N LEU A 36 7.37 -26.66 -7.73
CA LEU A 36 7.78 -25.33 -7.28
C LEU A 36 7.32 -24.24 -8.24
N ALA A 37 7.42 -24.45 -9.55
CA ALA A 37 6.90 -23.53 -10.57
C ALA A 37 5.37 -23.39 -10.50
N LEU A 38 4.64 -24.49 -10.32
CA LEU A 38 3.19 -24.45 -10.13
C LEU A 38 2.79 -23.77 -8.82
N GLY A 39 3.52 -24.03 -7.73
CA GLY A 39 3.35 -23.33 -6.45
C GLY A 39 3.62 -21.83 -6.55
N LEU A 40 4.63 -21.42 -7.33
CA LEU A 40 4.95 -20.01 -7.60
C LEU A 40 3.91 -19.33 -8.50
N LEU A 41 3.37 -20.04 -9.49
CA LEU A 41 2.31 -19.50 -10.34
C LEU A 41 1.00 -19.31 -9.57
N VAL A 42 0.64 -20.26 -8.70
CA VAL A 42 -0.59 -20.18 -7.90
C VAL A 42 -0.42 -19.19 -6.74
N GLY A 43 0.69 -19.29 -6.00
CA GLY A 43 0.98 -18.39 -4.87
C GLY A 43 1.32 -16.96 -5.33
N GLY A 44 2.20 -16.83 -6.33
CA GLY A 44 2.57 -15.55 -6.94
C GLY A 44 1.44 -14.95 -7.77
N GLY A 45 0.59 -15.76 -8.40
CA GLY A 45 -0.61 -15.29 -9.08
C GLY A 45 -1.62 -14.68 -8.12
N ALA A 46 -1.88 -15.32 -6.97
CA ALA A 46 -2.79 -14.77 -5.96
C ALA A 46 -2.26 -13.48 -5.32
N VAL A 47 -0.95 -13.43 -5.00
CA VAL A 47 -0.31 -12.23 -4.45
C VAL A 47 -0.24 -11.13 -5.51
N GLY A 48 0.09 -11.45 -6.76
CA GLY A 48 0.16 -10.50 -7.87
C GLY A 48 -1.22 -9.94 -8.24
N LEU A 49 -2.26 -10.78 -8.23
CA LEU A 49 -3.63 -10.33 -8.40
C LEU A 49 -4.08 -9.48 -7.22
N ALA A 50 -3.85 -9.90 -5.97
CA ALA A 50 -4.16 -9.10 -4.79
C ALA A 50 -3.43 -7.75 -4.80
N TRP A 51 -2.16 -7.70 -5.22
CA TRP A 51 -1.41 -6.46 -5.45
C TRP A 51 -1.94 -5.66 -6.65
N SER A 52 -2.49 -6.28 -7.69
CA SER A 52 -3.13 -5.53 -8.79
C SER A 52 -4.47 -4.91 -8.37
N VAL A 53 -5.21 -5.53 -7.44
CA VAL A 53 -6.48 -4.98 -6.93
C VAL A 53 -6.27 -3.98 -5.77
N THR A 54 -5.18 -4.11 -5.01
CA THR A 54 -4.87 -3.23 -3.86
C THR A 54 -3.77 -2.21 -4.12
N GLY A 55 -2.94 -2.44 -5.14
CA GLY A 55 -1.82 -1.61 -5.57
C GLY A 55 -1.97 -1.11 -7.01
N GLY A 56 -3.20 -1.10 -7.53
CA GLY A 56 -3.56 -0.31 -8.70
C GLY A 56 -3.60 1.16 -8.33
N SER A 57 -2.45 1.74 -7.97
CA SER A 57 -2.29 3.17 -8.13
C SER A 57 -2.54 3.44 -9.60
N ALA A 58 -3.60 4.16 -9.92
CA ALA A 58 -3.73 4.74 -11.24
C ALA A 58 -2.37 5.39 -11.58
N GLU A 59 -1.90 5.22 -12.81
CA GLU A 59 -0.65 5.83 -13.24
C GLU A 59 -0.99 7.16 -13.94
N GLY A 60 -0.13 8.16 -13.76
CA GLY A 60 -0.26 9.45 -14.43
C GLY A 60 -1.01 10.54 -13.65
N PRO A 61 -1.27 11.69 -14.29
CA PRO A 61 -1.58 12.93 -13.60
C PRO A 61 -2.90 12.88 -12.81
N ALA A 62 -3.90 12.13 -13.28
CA ALA A 62 -5.16 11.96 -12.55
C ALA A 62 -4.97 11.22 -11.21
N ALA A 63 -4.00 10.31 -11.14
CA ALA A 63 -3.69 9.58 -9.92
C ALA A 63 -2.98 10.45 -8.90
N ASP A 64 -2.02 11.25 -9.34
CA ASP A 64 -1.35 12.23 -8.50
C ASP A 64 -2.34 13.22 -7.90
N VAL A 65 -3.31 13.70 -8.71
CA VAL A 65 -4.42 14.52 -8.23
C VAL A 65 -5.27 13.78 -7.18
N SER A 66 -5.63 12.52 -7.44
CA SER A 66 -6.42 11.74 -6.48
C SER A 66 -5.68 11.55 -5.15
N ALA A 67 -4.36 11.31 -5.21
CA ALA A 67 -3.51 11.14 -4.05
C ALA A 67 -3.32 12.46 -3.29
N ALA A 68 -3.16 13.58 -4.01
CA ALA A 68 -3.12 14.92 -3.43
C ALA A 68 -4.41 15.23 -2.66
N CYS A 69 -5.57 15.03 -3.29
CA CYS A 69 -6.88 15.23 -2.66
C CYS A 69 -7.07 14.33 -1.43
N ALA A 70 -6.70 13.05 -1.52
CA ALA A 70 -6.78 12.12 -0.39
C ALA A 70 -5.83 12.49 0.76
N ALA A 71 -4.69 13.11 0.48
CA ALA A 71 -3.77 13.63 1.51
C ALA A 71 -4.38 14.84 2.26
N LEU A 72 -5.05 15.73 1.53
CA LEU A 72 -5.75 16.89 2.10
C LEU A 72 -7.00 16.48 2.89
N GLU A 73 -7.75 15.49 2.44
CA GLU A 73 -8.90 14.96 3.18
C GLU A 73 -8.49 14.44 4.57
N ARG A 74 -7.32 13.80 4.67
CA ARG A 74 -6.75 13.33 5.93
C ARG A 74 -6.07 14.44 6.75
N THR A 75 -5.86 15.62 6.16
CA THR A 75 -5.12 16.74 6.75
C THR A 75 -5.84 18.07 6.46
N PRO A 76 -7.05 18.28 7.00
CA PRO A 76 -7.93 19.38 6.60
C PRO A 76 -7.40 20.77 6.96
N ALA A 77 -6.42 20.85 7.86
CA ALA A 77 -5.79 22.10 8.26
C ALA A 77 -4.26 21.98 8.27
N LEU A 78 -3.59 23.06 7.87
CA LEU A 78 -2.21 23.33 8.25
C LEU A 78 -2.23 23.78 9.71
N LEU A 79 -2.04 22.83 10.63
CA LEU A 79 -2.02 23.11 12.07
C LEU A 79 -0.81 23.99 12.44
N PRO A 80 -0.97 24.92 13.40
CA PRO A 80 0.08 25.84 13.81
C PRO A 80 1.23 25.15 14.57
N ASP A 81 2.31 25.91 14.72
CA ASP A 81 3.64 25.59 15.26
C ASP A 81 3.83 24.24 15.98
N GLY A 82 4.77 23.44 15.44
CA GLY A 82 5.20 22.16 16.01
C GLY A 82 4.63 20.94 15.29
N ASP A 83 3.56 21.08 14.50
CA ASP A 83 3.01 19.98 13.69
C ASP A 83 3.66 19.87 12.30
N PHE A 84 4.88 19.33 12.29
CA PHE A 84 5.60 19.02 11.06
C PHE A 84 4.94 17.90 10.23
N ALA A 85 4.10 17.05 10.84
CA ALA A 85 3.44 15.98 10.12
C ALA A 85 2.38 16.55 9.17
N SER A 86 1.57 17.50 9.64
CA SER A 86 0.62 18.21 8.78
C SER A 86 1.35 19.00 7.68
N LEU A 87 2.44 19.69 8.00
CA LEU A 87 3.23 20.42 7.00
C LEU A 87 3.81 19.50 5.91
N ARG A 88 4.30 18.31 6.28
CA ARG A 88 4.81 17.30 5.33
C ARG A 88 3.70 16.73 4.46
N ARG A 89 2.52 16.44 5.02
CA ARG A 89 1.37 15.93 4.25
C ARG A 89 0.87 16.96 3.25
N TRP A 90 0.78 18.22 3.66
CA TRP A 90 0.45 19.33 2.75
C TRP A 90 1.50 19.52 1.67
N GLY A 91 2.80 19.46 2.03
CA GLY A 91 3.90 19.48 1.06
C GLY A 91 3.78 18.36 0.03
N ALA A 92 3.56 17.13 0.47
CA ALA A 92 3.37 15.99 -0.42
C ALA A 92 2.16 16.17 -1.36
N ALA A 93 1.04 16.68 -0.86
CA ALA A 93 -0.12 16.98 -1.69
C ALA A 93 0.19 18.04 -2.77
N ALA A 94 0.96 19.07 -2.41
CA ALA A 94 1.36 20.11 -3.35
C ALA A 94 2.29 19.58 -4.45
N GLU A 95 3.28 18.76 -4.10
CA GLU A 95 4.19 18.16 -5.09
C GLU A 95 3.46 17.22 -6.05
N LEU A 96 2.52 16.40 -5.55
CA LEU A 96 1.69 15.54 -6.40
C LEU A 96 0.84 16.36 -7.38
N ALA A 97 0.18 17.41 -6.90
CA ALA A 97 -0.61 18.29 -7.77
C ALA A 97 0.27 19.03 -8.80
N ALA A 98 1.48 19.43 -8.42
CA ALA A 98 2.45 20.04 -9.33
C ALA A 98 2.90 19.05 -10.40
N ALA A 99 3.25 17.82 -10.03
CA ALA A 99 3.60 16.76 -10.97
C ALA A 99 2.47 16.48 -11.97
N ALA A 100 1.23 16.42 -11.51
CA ALA A 100 0.07 16.30 -12.38
C ALA A 100 -0.04 17.46 -13.37
N ALA A 101 0.19 18.69 -12.91
CA ALA A 101 0.14 19.90 -13.72
C ALA A 101 1.33 20.09 -14.69
N GLU A 102 2.44 19.41 -14.46
CA GLU A 102 3.55 19.31 -15.41
C GLU A 102 3.16 18.48 -16.63
N VAL A 103 2.45 17.37 -16.40
CA VAL A 103 1.99 16.46 -17.45
C VAL A 103 0.71 16.97 -18.14
N ASP A 104 -0.26 17.46 -17.37
CA ASP A 104 -1.53 17.99 -17.87
C ASP A 104 -1.85 19.37 -17.25
N LYS A 105 -1.75 20.40 -18.08
CA LYS A 105 -1.95 21.80 -17.67
C LYS A 105 -3.35 22.10 -17.16
N SER A 106 -4.35 21.26 -17.44
CA SER A 106 -5.70 21.43 -16.88
C SER A 106 -5.72 21.34 -15.35
N TYR A 107 -4.71 20.71 -14.73
CA TYR A 107 -4.57 20.62 -13.28
C TYR A 107 -3.83 21.80 -12.62
N GLN A 108 -3.33 22.78 -13.38
CA GLN A 108 -2.66 23.95 -12.78
C GLN A 108 -3.50 24.69 -11.73
N PRO A 109 -4.80 24.97 -11.95
CA PRO A 109 -5.61 25.66 -10.94
C PRO A 109 -5.65 24.91 -9.60
N LEU A 110 -5.59 23.57 -9.63
CA LEU A 110 -5.53 22.75 -8.42
C LEU A 110 -4.15 22.87 -7.75
N ALA A 111 -3.07 22.74 -8.52
CA ALA A 111 -1.71 22.89 -7.99
C ALA A 111 -1.50 24.26 -7.32
N ASP A 112 -2.01 25.32 -7.93
CA ASP A 112 -1.97 26.67 -7.38
C ASP A 112 -2.80 26.79 -6.10
N ALA A 113 -4.00 26.19 -6.09
CA ALA A 113 -4.88 26.21 -4.91
C ALA A 113 -4.25 25.48 -3.71
N ILE A 114 -3.60 24.34 -3.94
CA ILE A 114 -2.97 23.52 -2.89
C ILE A 114 -1.66 24.16 -2.39
N SER A 115 -0.89 24.80 -3.27
CA SER A 115 0.39 25.44 -2.89
C SER A 115 0.20 26.76 -2.14
N LYS A 116 -0.91 27.47 -2.36
CA LYS A 116 -1.16 28.79 -1.76
C LYS A 116 -1.12 28.79 -0.21
N PRO A 117 -1.75 27.85 0.52
CA PRO A 117 -1.61 27.74 1.97
C PRO A 117 -0.17 27.55 2.44
N LEU A 118 0.63 26.73 1.75
CA LEU A 118 2.05 26.54 2.07
C LEU A 118 2.85 27.82 1.85
N HIS A 119 2.55 28.58 0.79
CA HIS A 119 3.19 29.87 0.54
C HIS A 119 2.86 30.88 1.65
N ILE A 120 1.60 30.95 2.09
CA ILE A 120 1.19 31.80 3.20
C ILE A 120 1.88 31.37 4.51
N TYR A 121 1.92 30.07 4.79
CA TYR A 121 2.61 29.55 5.97
C TYR A 121 4.11 29.93 5.95
N ARG A 122 4.81 29.67 4.84
CA ARG A 122 6.25 29.98 4.71
C ARG A 122 6.56 31.47 4.78
N SER A 123 5.67 32.34 4.29
CA SER A 123 5.87 33.80 4.32
C SER A 123 5.53 34.42 5.67
N THR A 124 4.74 33.75 6.51
CA THR A 124 4.35 34.24 7.83
C THR A 124 5.13 33.56 8.97
N PHE A 125 5.70 32.37 8.72
CA PHE A 125 6.52 31.64 9.68
C PHE A 125 7.76 32.44 10.05
N LYS A 126 7.97 32.62 11.36
CA LYS A 126 9.18 33.25 11.89
C LYS A 126 10.26 32.19 12.12
N ALA A 127 11.28 32.18 11.26
CA ALA A 127 12.45 31.32 11.35
C ALA A 127 13.43 31.79 12.46
N GLU A 128 12.91 32.00 13.67
CA GLU A 128 13.61 32.62 14.77
C GLU A 128 13.40 31.82 16.07
N GLY A 129 14.33 31.96 17.00
CA GLY A 129 14.28 31.32 18.32
C GLY A 129 15.18 30.08 18.46
N PRO A 130 15.41 29.65 19.71
CA PRO A 130 16.42 28.63 20.04
C PRO A 130 16.10 27.26 19.46
N GLN A 131 14.82 26.87 19.40
CA GLN A 131 14.39 25.59 18.82
C GLN A 131 14.69 25.51 17.31
N PHE A 132 14.44 26.59 16.57
CA PHE A 132 14.75 26.66 15.15
C PHE A 132 16.26 26.56 14.90
N GLN A 133 17.06 27.31 15.66
CA GLN A 133 18.53 27.26 15.55
C GLN A 133 19.09 25.88 15.90
N GLN A 134 18.54 25.22 16.92
CA GLN A 134 18.92 23.85 17.29
C GLN A 134 18.56 22.84 16.19
N ALA A 135 17.39 22.97 15.56
CA ALA A 135 17.01 22.11 14.44
C ALA A 135 17.93 22.32 13.23
N VAL A 136 18.30 23.57 12.92
CA VAL A 136 19.25 23.91 11.86
C VAL A 136 20.65 23.33 12.15
N SER A 137 21.14 23.45 13.39
CA SER A 137 22.44 22.88 13.75
C SER A 137 22.42 21.36 13.65
N ALA A 138 21.39 20.70 14.19
CA ALA A 138 21.26 19.24 14.12
C ALA A 138 21.22 18.73 12.66
N ALA A 139 20.53 19.44 11.76
CA ALA A 139 20.53 19.10 10.35
C ALA A 139 21.91 19.22 9.70
N ARG A 140 22.68 20.27 10.02
CA ARG A 140 24.06 20.43 9.53
C ARG A 140 24.97 19.33 10.05
N ASP A 141 24.85 18.99 11.33
CA ASP A 141 25.64 17.93 11.95
C ASP A 141 25.33 16.57 11.30
N ALA A 142 24.07 16.27 11.01
CA ALA A 142 23.70 15.05 10.29
C ALA A 142 24.36 14.97 8.91
N CYS A 143 24.37 16.07 8.14
CA CYS A 143 25.02 16.12 6.82
C CYS A 143 26.55 16.00 6.91
N ALA A 144 27.18 16.54 7.96
CA ALA A 144 28.63 16.42 8.15
C ALA A 144 29.08 14.98 8.45
N ASN A 145 28.14 14.13 8.89
CA ASN A 145 28.38 12.73 9.26
C ASN A 145 27.66 11.73 8.34
N ALA A 146 27.12 12.18 7.20
CA ALA A 146 26.42 11.35 6.22
C ALA A 146 27.37 10.69 5.20
#